data_AF-A0A388NTV2-F1
#
_entry.id   AF-A0A388NTV2-F1
#
_cell.length_a   1.000
_cell.length_b   1.000
_cell.length_c   1.000
_cell.angle_alpha   90.00
_cell.angle_beta   90.00
_cell.angle_gamma   90.00
#
_symmetry.space_group_name_H-M   'P 1'
#
loop_
_entity.id
_entity.type
_entity.pdbx_description
1 polymer ?
#
loop_
_entity_poly.entity_id
_entity_poly.type
_entity_poly.pdbx_seq_one_letter_code
_entity_poly.pdbx_strand_id
1 'polypeptide(L)'
;MEAIEPNHHVRLAAEMKLPGRAWLEFEVTADGRQTVIRQTATFDPVGLAGRIYWYALYPLHQLVFRDMLRGIARAALQAPR
;
A
#
# COMPACT_ATOMS: atom_id res chain seq x y z
N MET A 1 2.26 -11.33 -6.38
CA MET A 1 2.09 -10.07 -7.16
C MET A 1 0.95 -10.27 -8.13
N GLU A 2 0.00 -9.34 -8.21
CA GLU A 2 -1.19 -9.52 -9.06
C GLU A 2 -1.19 -8.63 -10.31
N ALA A 3 -0.59 -7.43 -10.24
CA ALA A 3 -0.42 -6.55 -11.40
C ALA A 3 0.86 -5.72 -11.25
N ILE A 4 1.56 -5.47 -12.38
CA ILE A 4 2.76 -4.64 -12.44
C ILE A 4 2.74 -3.86 -13.76
N GLU A 5 2.83 -2.55 -13.66
CA GLU A 5 3.16 -1.66 -14.76
C GLU A 5 4.49 -0.97 -14.40
N PRO A 6 5.58 -1.25 -15.13
CA PRO A 6 6.90 -0.73 -14.80
C PRO A 6 6.88 0.79 -14.61
N ASN A 7 7.49 1.26 -13.52
CA ASN A 7 7.59 2.67 -13.14
C ASN A 7 6.26 3.40 -12.85
N HIS A 8 5.11 2.72 -12.89
CA HIS A 8 3.80 3.35 -12.75
C HIS A 8 2.91 2.70 -11.69
N HIS A 9 2.77 1.38 -11.70
CA HIS A 9 1.83 0.68 -10.82
C HIS A 9 2.38 -0.66 -10.35
N VAL A 10 2.13 -0.99 -9.09
CA VAL A 10 2.27 -2.36 -8.60
C VAL A 10 1.18 -2.67 -7.59
N ARG A 11 0.53 -3.83 -7.76
CA ARG A 11 -0.44 -4.39 -6.82
C ARG A 11 0.07 -5.68 -6.22
N LEU A 12 0.13 -5.69 -4.89
CA LEU A 12 0.57 -6.81 -4.07
C LEU A 12 -0.64 -7.38 -3.32
N ALA A 13 -0.90 -8.68 -3.47
CA ALA A 13 -1.85 -9.38 -2.62
C ALA A 13 -1.17 -9.77 -1.30
N ALA A 14 -1.91 -9.66 -0.20
CA ALA A 14 -1.46 -10.16 1.10
C ALA A 14 -1.67 -11.68 1.17
N GLU A 15 -0.58 -12.42 1.43
CA GLU A 15 -0.62 -13.89 1.53
C GLU A 15 -0.82 -14.40 2.97
N MET A 16 -0.98 -13.50 3.94
CA MET A 16 -1.21 -13.88 5.35
C MET A 16 -2.67 -14.29 5.60
N LYS A 17 -2.89 -15.13 6.63
CA LYS A 17 -4.23 -15.59 7.03
C LYS A 17 -5.04 -14.42 7.61
N LEU A 18 -5.97 -13.90 6.83
CA LEU A 18 -6.86 -12.80 7.20
C LEU A 18 -8.33 -13.25 7.11
N PRO A 19 -9.25 -12.61 7.86
CA PRO A 19 -10.69 -12.80 7.68
C PRO A 19 -11.20 -12.08 6.42
N GLY A 20 -10.55 -12.30 5.28
CA GLY A 20 -10.76 -11.57 4.03
C GLY A 20 -9.53 -11.62 3.12
N ARG A 21 -9.62 -10.91 2.00
CA ARG A 21 -8.48 -10.67 1.09
C ARG A 21 -8.00 -9.24 1.24
N ALA A 22 -6.69 -9.03 1.14
CA ALA A 22 -6.13 -7.69 1.21
C ALA A 22 -5.15 -7.45 0.07
N TRP A 23 -5.10 -6.20 -0.39
CA TRP A 23 -4.16 -5.74 -1.38
C TRP A 23 -3.51 -4.44 -0.93
N LEU A 24 -2.24 -4.29 -1.30
CA LEU A 24 -1.51 -3.07 -1.16
C LEU A 24 -1.04 -2.64 -2.55
N GLU A 25 -1.46 -1.46 -2.97
CA GLU A 25 -1.18 -0.90 -4.27
C GLU A 25 -0.31 0.34 -4.14
N PHE A 26 0.60 0.50 -5.09
CA PHE A 26 1.45 1.67 -5.23
C PHE A 26 1.31 2.22 -6.63
N GLU A 27 1.04 3.51 -6.72
CA GLU A 27 0.93 4.25 -7.97
C GLU A 27 1.88 5.44 -7.95
N VAL A 28 2.60 5.62 -9.03
CA VAL A 28 3.59 6.68 -9.18
C VAL A 28 3.20 7.57 -10.35
N THR A 29 3.11 8.87 -10.08
CA THR A 29 2.86 9.89 -11.10
C THR A 29 3.95 10.95 -10.99
N ALA A 30 4.58 11.29 -12.12
CA ALA A 30 5.59 12.33 -12.18
C ALA A 30 5.18 13.39 -13.21
N ASP A 31 5.34 14.68 -12.86
CA ASP A 31 5.05 15.82 -13.74
C ASP A 31 6.33 16.55 -14.20
N GLY A 32 7.50 15.93 -13.97
CA GLY A 32 8.81 16.48 -14.28
C GLY A 32 9.39 17.41 -13.21
N ARG A 33 8.59 17.88 -12.24
CA ARG A 33 9.06 18.67 -11.09
C ARG A 33 8.96 17.91 -9.78
N GLN A 34 7.94 17.08 -9.66
CA GLN A 34 7.68 16.26 -8.48
C GLN A 34 7.22 14.86 -8.89
N THR A 35 7.42 13.93 -7.98
CA THR A 35 6.91 12.57 -8.07
C THR A 35 5.96 12.35 -6.90
N VAL A 36 4.73 11.98 -7.19
CA VAL A 36 3.71 11.63 -6.21
C VAL A 36 3.59 10.11 -6.17
N ILE A 37 3.72 9.55 -4.97
CA ILE A 37 3.48 8.13 -4.71
C ILE A 37 2.16 8.02 -3.93
N ARG A 38 1.18 7.33 -4.52
CA ARG A 38 -0.08 7.00 -3.86
C ARG A 38 -0.04 5.55 -3.42
N GLN A 39 -0.29 5.32 -2.13
CA GLN A 39 -0.44 3.99 -1.56
C GLN A 39 -1.90 3.75 -1.21
N THR A 40 -2.47 2.68 -1.75
CA THR A 40 -3.87 2.28 -1.50
C THR A 40 -3.88 0.90 -0.85
N ALA A 41 -4.51 0.80 0.32
CA ALA A 41 -4.74 -0.47 0.99
C ALA A 41 -6.22 -0.86 0.84
N THR A 42 -6.48 -1.96 0.14
CA THR A 42 -7.84 -2.47 -0.12
C THR A 42 -8.04 -3.73 0.71
N PHE A 43 -9.15 -3.80 1.45
CA PHE A 43 -9.52 -4.99 2.19
C PHE A 43 -10.93 -5.43 1.80
N ASP A 44 -11.06 -6.69 1.40
CA ASP A 44 -12.31 -7.37 1.09
C ASP A 44 -12.65 -8.32 2.25
N PRO A 45 -13.38 -7.84 3.28
CA PRO A 45 -13.68 -8.61 4.48
C PRO A 45 -14.72 -9.70 4.22
N VAL A 46 -14.49 -10.88 4.79
CA VAL A 46 -15.50 -11.94 4.83
C VAL A 46 -16.24 -11.89 6.16
N GLY A 47 -17.56 -11.65 6.10
CA GLY A 47 -18.44 -11.63 7.27
C GLY A 47 -18.22 -10.45 8.22
N LEU A 48 -18.89 -10.49 9.38
CA LEU A 48 -18.86 -9.42 10.38
C LEU A 48 -17.51 -9.34 11.12
N ALA A 49 -16.89 -10.49 11.40
CA ALA A 49 -15.58 -10.58 12.04
C ALA A 49 -14.49 -9.87 11.22
N GLY A 50 -14.53 -10.00 9.89
CA GLY A 50 -13.61 -9.30 8.99
C GLY A 50 -13.74 -7.78 9.09
N ARG A 51 -14.97 -7.26 9.15
CA ARG A 51 -15.19 -5.80 9.31
C ARG A 51 -14.68 -5.28 10.65
N ILE A 52 -14.95 -5.99 11.74
CA ILE A 52 -14.46 -5.61 13.08
C ILE A 52 -12.93 -5.61 13.10
N TYR A 53 -12.30 -6.66 12.56
CA TYR A 53 -10.85 -6.75 12.44
C TYR A 53 -10.26 -5.56 11.68
N TRP A 54 -10.88 -5.20 10.54
CA TRP A 54 -10.44 -4.06 9.73
C TRP A 54 -10.51 -2.73 10.49
N TYR A 55 -11.64 -2.42 11.12
CA TYR A 55 -11.81 -1.16 11.84
C TYR A 55 -10.93 -1.09 13.10
N ALA A 56 -10.73 -2.20 13.82
CA ALA A 56 -9.86 -2.25 14.99
C ALA A 56 -8.40 -1.95 14.63
N LEU A 57 -7.92 -2.47 13.49
CA LEU A 57 -6.55 -2.26 13.03
C LEU A 57 -6.35 -1.03 12.15
N TYR A 58 -7.42 -0.40 11.67
CA TYR A 58 -7.33 0.81 10.84
C TYR A 58 -6.36 1.89 11.38
N PRO A 59 -6.38 2.29 12.67
CA PRO A 59 -5.43 3.28 13.18
C PRO A 59 -3.97 2.78 13.14
N LEU A 60 -3.74 1.49 13.37
CA LEU A 60 -2.41 0.89 13.25
C LEU A 60 -1.93 0.90 11.79
N HIS A 61 -2.80 0.52 10.86
CA HIS A 61 -2.50 0.57 9.42
C HIS A 61 -2.12 1.98 8.98
N GLN A 62 -2.82 3.02 9.45
CA GLN A 62 -2.47 4.41 9.14
C GLN A 62 -1.03 4.77 9.55
N LEU A 63 -0.59 4.35 10.74
CA LEU A 63 0.77 4.59 11.21
C LEU A 63 1.80 3.84 10.36
N VAL A 64 1.61 2.54 10.17
CA VAL A 64 2.55 1.67 9.42
C VAL A 64 2.67 2.13 7.97
N PHE A 65 1.56 2.41 7.29
CA PHE A 65 1.52 2.82 5.89
C PHE A 65 2.14 4.21 5.68
N ARG A 66 1.90 5.15 6.59
CA ARG A 66 2.56 6.47 6.56
C ARG A 66 4.08 6.35 6.66
N ASP A 67 4.58 5.54 7.59
CA ASP A 67 6.02 5.38 7.78
C ASP A 67 6.67 4.58 6.65
N MET A 68 5.96 3.62 6.06
CA MET A 68 6.38 2.96 4.83
C MET A 68 6.53 3.96 3.67
N LEU A 69 5.52 4.80 3.39
CA LEU A 69 5.62 5.82 2.35
C LEU A 69 6.82 6.76 2.55
N ARG A 70 7.06 7.20 3.80
CA ARG A 70 8.25 8.01 4.15
C ARG A 70 9.56 7.24 3.93
N GLY A 71 9.58 5.95 4.24
CA GLY A 71 10.71 5.07 3.98
C GLY A 71 11.04 5.00 2.49
N ILE A 72 10.02 4.72 1.66
CA ILE A 72 10.15 4.67 0.20
C ILE A 72 10.64 5.99 -0.36
N ALA A 73 10.05 7.12 0.06
CA ALA A 73 10.47 8.45 -0.39
C ALA A 73 11.95 8.74 -0.03
N ARG A 74 12.38 8.40 1.19
CA ARG A 74 13.80 8.55 1.58
C ARG A 74 14.73 7.67 0.76
N ALA A 75 14.36 6.40 0.53
CA ALA A 75 15.15 5.48 -0.28
C ALA A 75 15.27 5.96 -1.73
N ALA A 76 14.18 6.48 -2.31
CA ALA A 76 14.17 7.02 -3.67
C ALA A 76 15.10 8.24 -3.83
N LEU A 77 15.24 9.07 -2.80
CA LEU A 77 16.16 10.22 -2.79
C LEU A 77 17.63 9.83 -2.63
N GLN A 78 17.91 8.64 -2.09
CA GLN A 78 19.26 8.12 -1.87
C GLN A 78 19.74 7.19 -2.99
N ALA A 79 18.81 6.64 -3.77
CA ALA A 79 19.15 5.75 -4.88
C ALA A 79 19.98 6.51 -5.94
N PRO A 80 21.15 5.99 -6.34
CA PRO A 80 21.88 6.54 -7.47
C PRO A 80 21.01 6.46 -8.73
N ARG A 81 21.04 7.54 -9.52
CA ARG A 81 20.32 7.63 -10.80
C ARG A 81 20.86 6.67 -11.84
#